data_AF-A0A8G2BYV7-F1
#
_entry.id   AF-A0A8G2BYV7-F1
#
_cell.length_a   1.000
_cell.length_b   1.000
_cell.length_c   1.000
_cell.angle_alpha   90.00
_cell.angle_beta   90.00
_cell.angle_gamma   90.00
#
_symmetry.space_group_name_H-M   'P 1'
#
loop_
_entity.id
_entity.type
_entity.pdbx_description
1 polymer ?
#
loop_
_entity_poly.entity_id
_entity_poly.type
_entity_poly.pdbx_seq_one_letter_code
_entity_poly.pdbx_strand_id
1 'polypeptide(L)'
;MKAYQQEIIVCIVVVMATILAVWFFFGTMEEEKTAVQTDLYSLIAPEPNALLAVNKPAVLTNVILKHQQLHDIFSSYLPDIYLSILQKTPSMPSTLFSFHSQGIVMYTHADGGFDLLIEKEVLKPLLGIYSPQKTVKDGITFTYYPESGRQFFGYYQYQGVFVASYSKKLLESVAQQQIKNKRSITKELDKTQQLADIHAPLNLIVPANKLDLYVNFNDSLQWRIHDKWLLADVFTNEGKVCCFGSQPYFASLDTLYNQMADTLSKRIETVFPQLHITPEIYHDDNMVYYTGCSPM
;
A
#
# COMPACT_ATOMS: atom_id res chain seq x y z
N MET A 1 -15.96 -49.29 -41.92
CA MET A 1 -16.71 -48.09 -41.49
C MET A 1 -16.94 -47.96 -39.97
N LYS A 2 -16.95 -49.04 -39.16
CA LYS A 2 -17.14 -48.94 -37.69
C LYS A 2 -15.93 -48.40 -36.90
N ALA A 3 -14.70 -48.61 -37.39
CA ALA A 3 -13.49 -48.15 -36.68
C ALA A 3 -13.36 -46.61 -36.62
N TYR A 4 -13.63 -45.93 -37.74
CA TYR A 4 -13.62 -44.47 -37.81
C TYR A 4 -14.70 -43.80 -36.94
N GLN A 5 -15.84 -44.47 -36.70
CA GLN A 5 -16.90 -43.92 -35.84
C GLN A 5 -16.45 -43.82 -34.37
N GLN A 6 -15.67 -44.79 -33.88
CA GLN A 6 -15.16 -44.75 -32.52
C GLN A 6 -14.08 -43.67 -32.36
N GLU A 7 -13.19 -43.51 -33.34
CA GLU A 7 -12.17 -42.46 -33.34
C GLU A 7 -12.79 -41.05 -33.41
N ILE A 8 -13.83 -40.85 -34.23
CA ILE A 8 -14.55 -39.58 -34.32
C ILE A 8 -15.25 -39.25 -32.98
N ILE A 9 -15.89 -40.24 -32.34
CA ILE A 9 -16.54 -40.04 -31.04
C ILE A 9 -15.51 -39.67 -29.96
N VAL A 10 -14.36 -40.34 -29.92
CA VAL A 10 -13.29 -40.02 -28.97
C VAL A 10 -12.75 -38.60 -29.21
N CYS A 11 -12.50 -38.21 -30.46
CA CYS A 11 -12.09 -36.85 -30.80
C CYS A 11 -13.10 -35.80 -30.32
N ILE A 12 -14.40 -36.02 -30.53
CA ILE A 12 -15.45 -35.10 -30.10
C ILE A 12 -15.48 -34.97 -28.58
N VAL A 13 -15.34 -36.09 -27.85
CA VAL A 13 -15.33 -36.08 -26.38
C VAL A 13 -14.11 -35.33 -25.83
N VAL A 14 -12.92 -35.53 -26.41
CA VAL A 14 -11.70 -34.82 -25.99
C VAL A 14 -11.80 -33.32 -26.28
N VAL A 15 -12.35 -32.93 -27.43
CA VAL A 15 -12.57 -31.51 -27.76
C VAL A 15 -13.59 -30.88 -26.82
N MET A 16 -14.70 -31.57 -26.49
CA MET A 16 -15.65 -31.06 -25.50
C MET A 16 -15.04 -30.94 -24.10
N ALA A 17 -14.26 -31.93 -23.65
CA ALA A 17 -13.61 -31.89 -22.35
C ALA A 17 -12.58 -30.75 -22.24
N THR A 18 -11.82 -30.49 -23.31
CA THR A 18 -10.87 -29.37 -23.36
C THR A 18 -11.58 -28.02 -23.39
N ILE A 19 -12.67 -27.87 -24.15
CA ILE A 19 -13.49 -26.64 -24.12
C ILE A 19 -14.09 -26.41 -22.74
N LEU A 20 -14.62 -27.45 -22.09
CA LEU A 20 -15.15 -27.36 -20.71
C LEU A 20 -14.06 -26.99 -19.70
N ALA A 21 -12.86 -27.56 -19.81
CA ALA A 21 -11.74 -27.24 -18.93
C ALA A 21 -11.26 -25.79 -19.13
N VAL A 22 -11.17 -25.34 -20.39
CA VAL A 22 -10.82 -23.95 -20.72
C VAL A 22 -11.89 -22.99 -20.22
N TRP A 23 -13.18 -23.31 -20.43
CA TRP A 23 -14.29 -22.48 -19.97
C TRP A 23 -14.38 -22.44 -18.44
N PHE A 24 -14.15 -23.56 -17.76
CA PHE A 24 -14.06 -23.60 -16.30
C PHE A 24 -12.89 -22.77 -15.79
N PHE A 25 -11.70 -22.91 -16.39
CA PHE A 25 -10.51 -22.16 -16.00
C PHE A 25 -10.66 -20.65 -16.23
N PHE A 26 -11.27 -20.23 -17.34
CA PHE A 26 -11.56 -18.81 -17.60
C PHE A 26 -12.72 -18.30 -16.75
N GLY A 27 -13.74 -19.10 -16.47
CA GLY A 27 -14.83 -18.75 -15.58
C GLY A 27 -14.34 -18.53 -14.14
N THR A 28 -13.44 -19.39 -13.64
CA THR A 28 -12.80 -19.19 -12.34
C THR A 28 -11.85 -17.99 -12.31
N MET A 29 -11.18 -17.68 -13.43
CA MET A 29 -10.38 -16.46 -13.55
C MET A 29 -11.23 -15.18 -13.63
N GLU A 30 -12.42 -15.25 -14.23
CA GLU A 30 -13.36 -14.13 -14.24
C GLU A 30 -13.99 -13.94 -12.86
N GLU A 31 -14.29 -15.00 -12.11
CA GLU A 31 -14.72 -14.89 -10.70
C GLU A 31 -13.61 -14.34 -9.78
N GLU A 32 -12.33 -14.72 -9.99
CA GLU A 32 -11.19 -14.09 -9.29
C GLU A 32 -10.94 -12.64 -9.70
N LYS A 33 -11.38 -12.22 -10.90
CA LYS A 33 -11.26 -10.83 -11.39
C LYS A 33 -12.49 -9.96 -11.13
N THR A 34 -13.63 -10.55 -10.74
CA THR A 34 -14.91 -9.86 -10.51
C THR A 34 -15.30 -9.78 -9.04
N ALA A 35 -14.40 -10.10 -8.12
CA ALA A 35 -14.37 -9.34 -6.88
C ALA A 35 -13.93 -7.92 -7.27
N VAL A 36 -14.86 -6.98 -7.29
CA VAL A 36 -14.53 -5.54 -7.25
C VAL A 36 -13.73 -5.35 -5.97
N GLN A 37 -12.42 -5.54 -6.07
CA GLN A 37 -11.46 -5.29 -5.02
C GLN A 37 -11.54 -3.78 -4.82
N THR A 38 -12.37 -3.35 -3.87
CA THR A 38 -12.54 -1.94 -3.53
C THR A 38 -11.16 -1.34 -3.35
N ASP A 39 -10.71 -0.54 -4.32
CA ASP A 39 -9.39 0.08 -4.27
C ASP A 39 -9.24 0.78 -2.92
N LEU A 40 -8.38 0.28 -2.03
CA LEU A 40 -8.23 0.83 -0.68
C LEU A 40 -7.83 2.31 -0.73
N TYR A 41 -7.16 2.72 -1.81
CA TYR A 41 -6.79 4.12 -2.05
C TYR A 41 -8.00 5.03 -2.30
N SER A 42 -9.12 4.48 -2.77
CA SER A 42 -10.37 5.24 -2.92
C SER A 42 -10.99 5.68 -1.58
N LEU A 43 -10.66 4.97 -0.50
CA LEU A 43 -11.20 5.17 0.84
C LEU A 43 -10.35 6.11 1.72
N ILE A 44 -9.19 6.55 1.23
CA ILE A 44 -8.29 7.39 2.02
C ILE A 44 -8.99 8.69 2.43
N ALA A 45 -8.95 8.99 3.73
CA ALA A 45 -9.38 10.27 4.27
C ALA A 45 -8.64 11.45 3.59
N PRO A 46 -9.25 12.65 3.51
CA PRO A 46 -8.64 13.77 2.80
C PRO A 46 -7.31 14.19 3.46
N GLU A 47 -6.39 14.73 2.66
CA GLU A 47 -5.12 15.32 3.12
C GLU A 47 -4.22 14.33 3.91
N PRO A 48 -3.90 13.14 3.36
CA PRO A 48 -2.91 12.27 4.00
C PRO A 48 -1.53 12.94 4.01
N ASN A 49 -0.78 12.72 5.09
CA ASN A 49 0.61 13.14 5.27
C ASN A 49 1.61 12.12 4.72
N ALA A 50 1.22 10.85 4.59
CA ALA A 50 2.00 9.77 4.00
C ALA A 50 1.08 8.54 3.80
N LEU A 51 1.48 7.64 2.91
CA LEU A 51 0.86 6.32 2.76
C LEU A 51 1.92 5.22 2.87
N LEU A 52 1.54 4.11 3.49
CA LEU A 52 2.32 2.87 3.51
C LEU A 52 1.40 1.73 3.09
N ALA A 53 1.65 1.16 1.93
CA ALA A 53 1.02 -0.08 1.49
C ALA A 53 1.89 -1.26 1.90
N VAL A 54 1.29 -2.23 2.58
CA VAL A 54 1.88 -3.50 2.94
C VAL A 54 1.25 -4.57 2.05
N ASN A 55 1.86 -4.80 0.89
CA ASN A 55 1.33 -5.75 -0.10
C ASN A 55 1.57 -7.19 0.32
N LYS A 56 2.69 -7.46 0.99
CA LYS A 56 3.07 -8.80 1.49
C LYS A 56 3.31 -8.76 3.00
N PRO A 57 2.26 -8.78 3.83
CA PRO A 57 2.39 -8.73 5.29
C PRO A 57 3.33 -9.79 5.86
N ALA A 58 3.31 -11.01 5.31
CA ALA A 58 4.20 -12.08 5.75
C ALA A 58 5.70 -11.76 5.56
N VAL A 59 6.06 -11.00 4.51
CA VAL A 59 7.45 -10.57 4.29
C VAL A 59 7.82 -9.47 5.28
N LEU A 60 6.92 -8.51 5.50
CA LEU A 60 7.11 -7.47 6.52
C LEU A 60 7.36 -8.11 7.90
N THR A 61 6.49 -9.00 8.34
CA THR A 61 6.54 -9.53 9.71
C THR A 61 7.63 -10.59 9.91
N ASN A 62 7.87 -11.47 8.93
CA ASN A 62 8.80 -12.59 9.10
C ASN A 62 10.22 -12.32 8.59
N VAL A 63 10.44 -11.23 7.85
CA VAL A 63 11.75 -10.86 7.30
C VAL A 63 12.15 -9.48 7.79
N ILE A 64 11.40 -8.44 7.43
CA ILE A 64 11.80 -7.03 7.67
C ILE A 64 11.80 -6.72 9.18
N LEU A 65 10.71 -7.02 9.89
CA LEU A 65 10.55 -6.72 11.31
C LEU A 65 11.32 -7.66 12.24
N LYS A 66 11.99 -8.69 11.73
CA LYS A 66 12.92 -9.51 12.56
C LYS A 66 14.21 -8.77 12.88
N HIS A 67 14.55 -7.73 12.12
CA HIS A 67 15.71 -6.89 12.39
C HIS A 67 15.32 -5.81 13.40
N GLN A 68 16.00 -5.79 14.55
CA GLN A 68 15.67 -4.90 15.66
C GLN A 68 15.65 -3.43 15.24
N GLN A 69 16.63 -2.97 14.45
CA GLN A 69 16.69 -1.59 13.99
C GLN A 69 15.46 -1.20 13.17
N LEU A 70 15.00 -2.09 12.29
CA LEU A 70 13.81 -1.86 11.47
C LEU A 70 12.55 -1.95 12.32
N HIS A 71 12.48 -2.91 13.24
CA HIS A 71 11.40 -2.99 14.21
C HIS A 71 11.25 -1.68 14.99
N ASP A 72 12.34 -1.13 15.50
CA ASP A 72 12.35 0.12 16.26
C ASP A 72 11.90 1.32 15.40
N ILE A 73 12.35 1.38 14.15
CA ILE A 73 11.90 2.40 13.19
C ILE A 73 10.40 2.29 12.96
N PHE A 74 9.88 1.10 12.63
CA PHE A 74 8.45 0.91 12.39
C PHE A 74 7.63 1.23 13.65
N SER A 75 8.08 0.79 14.83
CA SER A 75 7.39 1.04 16.11
C SER A 75 7.37 2.53 16.49
N SER A 76 8.34 3.31 16.01
CA SER A 76 8.35 4.77 16.22
C SER A 76 7.26 5.51 15.42
N TYR A 77 6.74 4.91 14.34
CA TYR A 77 5.72 5.51 13.48
C TYR A 77 4.37 4.79 13.50
N LEU A 78 4.36 3.48 13.75
CA LEU A 78 3.16 2.64 13.81
C LEU A 78 2.99 2.10 15.24
N PRO A 79 1.89 2.46 15.92
CA PRO A 79 1.55 1.86 17.21
C PRO A 79 1.55 0.33 17.20
N ASP A 80 2.01 -0.27 18.30
CA ASP A 80 2.19 -1.73 18.47
C ASP A 80 0.94 -2.56 18.14
N ILE A 81 -0.25 -1.99 18.32
CA ILE A 81 -1.50 -2.65 17.96
C ILE A 81 -1.58 -2.97 16.46
N TYR A 82 -1.14 -2.06 15.59
CA TYR A 82 -1.15 -2.27 14.15
C TYR A 82 -0.14 -3.33 13.74
N LEU A 83 1.06 -3.29 14.33
CA LEU A 83 2.08 -4.31 14.12
C LEU A 83 1.58 -5.68 14.61
N SER A 84 0.90 -5.72 15.75
CA SER A 84 0.29 -6.93 16.30
C SER A 84 -0.80 -7.49 15.37
N ILE A 85 -1.63 -6.64 14.76
CA ILE A 85 -2.62 -7.08 13.75
C ILE A 85 -1.92 -7.75 12.58
N LEU A 86 -0.86 -7.14 12.03
CA LEU A 86 -0.12 -7.70 10.90
C LEU A 86 0.57 -9.04 11.26
N GLN A 87 1.08 -9.17 12.48
CA GLN A 87 1.83 -10.35 12.94
C GLN A 87 0.93 -11.52 13.33
N LYS A 88 -0.20 -11.25 14.00
CA LYS A 88 -1.04 -12.28 14.62
C LYS A 88 -2.21 -12.73 13.77
N THR A 89 -2.41 -12.13 12.60
CA THR A 89 -3.49 -12.50 11.68
C THR A 89 -2.94 -13.44 10.60
N PRO A 90 -3.24 -14.76 10.64
CA PRO A 90 -2.84 -15.69 9.60
C PRO A 90 -3.43 -15.25 8.25
N SER A 91 -2.62 -15.29 7.19
CA SER A 91 -3.04 -14.90 5.83
C SER A 91 -3.61 -13.47 5.74
N MET A 92 -3.00 -12.53 6.47
CA MET A 92 -3.32 -11.11 6.38
C MET A 92 -3.31 -10.63 4.92
N PRO A 93 -4.40 -10.03 4.40
CA PRO A 93 -4.42 -9.46 3.06
C PRO A 93 -3.63 -8.15 3.00
N SER A 94 -3.47 -7.62 1.79
CA SER A 94 -2.79 -6.33 1.61
C SER A 94 -3.44 -5.26 2.48
N THR A 95 -2.60 -4.52 3.20
CA THR A 95 -3.02 -3.52 4.17
C THR A 95 -2.47 -2.17 3.77
N LEU A 96 -3.33 -1.15 3.78
CA LEU A 96 -2.95 0.23 3.55
C LEU A 96 -2.97 0.99 4.87
N PHE A 97 -1.94 1.78 5.14
CA PHE A 97 -1.92 2.77 6.20
C PHE A 97 -1.89 4.16 5.58
N SER A 98 -2.81 5.02 6.01
CA SER A 98 -2.75 6.45 5.72
C SER A 98 -2.43 7.21 7.00
N PHE A 99 -1.37 8.01 6.96
CA PHE A 99 -0.94 8.87 8.07
C PHE A 99 -1.59 10.24 7.91
N HIS A 100 -2.10 10.80 9.00
CA HIS A 100 -2.74 12.12 9.04
C HIS A 100 -2.26 12.88 10.27
N SER A 101 -2.41 14.20 10.25
CA SER A 101 -2.17 15.06 11.43
C SER A 101 -2.94 14.61 12.69
N GLN A 102 -4.09 13.96 12.51
CA GLN A 102 -4.96 13.50 13.60
C GLN A 102 -4.69 12.04 14.03
N GLY A 103 -3.82 11.31 13.33
CA GLY A 103 -3.53 9.91 13.62
C GLY A 103 -3.44 9.04 12.36
N ILE A 104 -3.51 7.73 12.54
CA ILE A 104 -3.30 6.73 11.49
C ILE A 104 -4.62 6.01 11.22
N VAL A 105 -4.90 5.73 9.96
CA VAL A 105 -5.99 4.85 9.56
C VAL A 105 -5.41 3.65 8.83
N MET A 106 -5.79 2.46 9.31
CA MET A 106 -5.49 1.18 8.68
C MET A 106 -6.71 0.74 7.88
N TYR A 107 -6.49 0.30 6.64
CA TYR A 107 -7.50 -0.27 5.76
C TYR A 107 -7.01 -1.63 5.31
N THR A 108 -7.88 -2.63 5.34
CA THR A 108 -7.56 -3.96 4.84
C THR A 108 -8.82 -4.57 4.27
N HIS A 109 -8.67 -5.32 3.19
CA HIS A 109 -9.75 -6.18 2.74
C HIS A 109 -10.11 -7.16 3.85
N ALA A 110 -11.40 -7.36 4.05
CA ALA A 110 -11.93 -8.17 5.12
C ALA A 110 -13.07 -9.03 4.59
N ASP A 111 -12.78 -10.31 4.46
CA ASP A 111 -13.78 -11.32 4.18
C ASP A 111 -14.57 -11.67 5.46
N GLY A 112 -15.59 -12.51 5.33
CA GLY A 112 -16.44 -12.91 6.46
C GLY A 112 -15.62 -13.51 7.60
N GLY A 113 -15.70 -12.90 8.79
CA GLY A 113 -15.05 -13.37 10.03
C GLY A 113 -13.65 -12.82 10.29
N PHE A 114 -13.13 -11.93 9.43
CA PHE A 114 -11.83 -11.28 9.62
C PHE A 114 -11.81 -10.34 10.85
N ASP A 115 -12.90 -9.61 11.08
CA ASP A 115 -13.11 -8.81 12.28
C ASP A 115 -13.10 -9.65 13.56
N LEU A 116 -13.78 -10.80 13.57
CA LEU A 116 -13.81 -11.73 14.69
C LEU A 116 -12.42 -12.30 15.01
N LEU A 117 -11.63 -12.56 13.98
CA LEU A 117 -10.25 -13.02 14.12
C LEU A 117 -9.36 -11.95 14.77
N ILE A 118 -9.39 -10.71 14.27
CA ILE A 118 -8.64 -9.59 14.85
C ILE A 118 -9.11 -9.32 16.30
N GLU A 119 -10.42 -9.34 16.55
CA GLU A 119 -10.98 -9.19 17.89
C GLU A 119 -10.43 -10.24 18.85
N LYS A 120 -10.40 -11.51 18.43
CA LYS A 120 -10.01 -12.63 19.27
C LYS A 120 -8.50 -12.69 19.52
N GLU A 121 -7.69 -12.56 18.47
CA GLU A 121 -6.25 -12.80 18.52
C GLU A 121 -5.45 -11.55 18.94
N VAL A 122 -6.04 -10.35 18.78
CA VAL A 122 -5.32 -9.08 19.01
C VAL A 122 -6.05 -8.16 19.98
N LEU A 123 -7.29 -7.75 19.68
CA LEU A 123 -7.93 -6.67 20.44
C LEU A 123 -8.34 -7.10 21.85
N LYS A 124 -8.91 -8.29 22.03
CA LYS A 124 -9.25 -8.81 23.37
C LYS A 124 -8.01 -9.05 24.23
N PRO A 125 -6.92 -9.68 23.73
CA PRO A 125 -5.69 -9.83 24.51
C PRO A 125 -5.04 -8.50 24.92
N LEU A 126 -5.02 -7.49 24.02
CA LEU A 126 -4.31 -6.23 24.26
C LEU A 126 -5.17 -5.18 24.99
N LEU A 127 -6.45 -5.07 24.65
CA LEU A 127 -7.34 -4.00 25.10
C LEU A 127 -8.59 -4.51 25.85
N GLY A 128 -8.76 -5.82 25.98
CA GLY A 128 -9.97 -6.44 26.56
C GLY A 128 -10.12 -6.31 28.07
N ILE A 129 -9.32 -5.45 28.72
CA ILE A 129 -9.48 -5.11 30.15
C ILE A 129 -10.87 -4.53 30.41
N TYR A 130 -11.40 -3.77 29.45
CA TYR A 130 -12.75 -3.21 29.50
C TYR A 130 -13.56 -3.68 28.29
N SER A 131 -14.87 -3.78 28.46
CA SER A 131 -15.77 -4.13 27.36
C SER A 131 -15.77 -3.04 26.30
N PRO A 132 -15.70 -3.41 25.00
CA PRO A 132 -15.76 -2.44 23.93
C PRO A 132 -17.15 -1.80 23.84
N GLN A 133 -17.19 -0.53 23.45
CA GLN A 133 -18.42 0.20 23.20
C GLN A 133 -18.80 0.08 21.72
N LYS A 134 -20.05 -0.32 21.44
CA LYS A 134 -20.58 -0.40 20.07
C LYS A 134 -21.55 0.74 19.83
N THR A 135 -21.40 1.43 18.71
CA THR A 135 -22.30 2.50 18.28
C THR A 135 -22.66 2.33 16.81
N VAL A 136 -23.94 2.43 16.47
CA VAL A 136 -24.39 2.39 15.08
C VAL A 136 -24.58 3.81 14.59
N LYS A 137 -23.97 4.15 13.44
CA LYS A 137 -24.11 5.44 12.79
C LYS A 137 -24.19 5.23 11.28
N ASP A 138 -25.24 5.76 10.66
CA ASP A 138 -25.51 5.66 9.22
C ASP A 138 -25.46 4.22 8.67
N GLY A 139 -25.96 3.26 9.47
CA GLY A 139 -25.98 1.84 9.11
C GLY A 139 -24.65 1.10 9.31
N ILE A 140 -23.60 1.76 9.77
CA ILE A 140 -22.30 1.17 10.08
C ILE A 140 -22.18 0.98 11.59
N THR A 141 -21.78 -0.21 12.02
CA THR A 141 -21.48 -0.50 13.43
C THR A 141 -20.01 -0.22 13.71
N PHE A 142 -19.74 0.76 14.56
CA PHE A 142 -18.41 1.08 15.05
C PHE A 142 -18.21 0.39 16.40
N THR A 143 -17.04 -0.19 16.60
CA THR A 143 -16.62 -0.78 17.87
C THR A 143 -15.39 -0.05 18.39
N TYR A 144 -15.45 0.42 19.63
CA TYR A 144 -14.37 1.17 20.28
C TYR A 144 -13.88 0.43 21.52
N TYR A 145 -12.60 0.07 21.50
CA TYR A 145 -11.88 -0.49 22.64
C TYR A 145 -11.20 0.65 23.40
N PRO A 146 -11.48 0.83 24.69
CA PRO A 146 -10.76 1.81 25.50
C PRO A 146 -9.33 1.34 25.77
N GLU A 147 -8.39 2.27 25.68
CA GLU A 147 -7.00 2.09 26.06
C GLU A 147 -6.65 3.08 27.18
N SER A 148 -5.59 2.76 27.94
CA SER A 148 -5.09 3.66 28.98
C SER A 148 -4.80 5.07 28.43
N GLY A 149 -4.97 6.11 29.26
CA GLY A 149 -4.67 7.49 28.84
C GLY A 149 -5.77 8.19 28.03
N ARG A 150 -7.03 7.76 28.16
CA ARG A 150 -8.21 8.34 27.45
C ARG A 150 -8.15 8.18 25.93
N GLN A 151 -7.44 7.17 25.45
CA GLN A 151 -7.40 6.80 24.04
C GLN A 151 -8.41 5.69 23.78
N PHE A 152 -8.92 5.63 22.55
CA PHE A 152 -9.84 4.58 22.12
C PHE A 152 -9.38 4.08 20.77
N PHE A 153 -9.17 2.78 20.66
CA PHE A 153 -8.95 2.12 19.39
C PHE A 153 -10.31 1.76 18.78
N GLY A 154 -10.66 2.39 17.67
CA GLY A 154 -11.92 2.15 16.96
C GLY A 154 -11.71 1.36 15.69
N TYR A 155 -12.67 0.52 15.33
CA TYR A 155 -12.78 -0.06 14.00
C TYR A 155 -14.23 -0.23 13.56
N TYR A 156 -14.41 -0.44 12.25
CA TYR A 156 -15.65 -0.93 11.67
C TYR A 156 -15.32 -1.83 10.47
N GLN A 157 -16.29 -2.66 10.09
CA GLN A 157 -16.26 -3.38 8.81
C GLN A 157 -17.47 -2.98 7.99
N TYR A 158 -17.24 -2.58 6.73
CA TYR A 158 -18.30 -2.18 5.80
C TYR A 158 -17.85 -2.48 4.37
N GLN A 159 -18.75 -3.05 3.57
CA GLN A 159 -18.51 -3.38 2.15
C GLN A 159 -17.19 -4.15 1.90
N GLY A 160 -16.90 -5.15 2.75
CA GLY A 160 -15.70 -6.00 2.59
C GLY A 160 -14.38 -5.32 2.96
N VAL A 161 -14.41 -4.17 3.64
CA VAL A 161 -13.21 -3.48 4.14
C VAL A 161 -13.30 -3.31 5.64
N PHE A 162 -12.24 -3.71 6.34
CA PHE A 162 -12.02 -3.42 7.74
C PHE A 162 -11.17 -2.16 7.85
N VAL A 163 -11.65 -1.20 8.64
CA VAL A 163 -10.99 0.08 8.86
C VAL A 163 -10.78 0.30 10.35
N ALA A 164 -9.57 0.65 10.76
CA ALA A 164 -9.24 0.88 12.16
C ALA A 164 -8.41 2.16 12.38
N SER A 165 -8.70 2.87 13.47
CA SER A 165 -8.01 4.10 13.85
C SER A 165 -8.16 4.43 15.34
N TYR A 166 -7.14 5.04 15.92
CA TYR A 166 -7.25 5.74 17.21
C TYR A 166 -8.03 7.05 17.14
N SER A 167 -8.20 7.62 15.94
CA SER A 167 -8.96 8.84 15.75
C SER A 167 -10.40 8.51 15.36
N LYS A 168 -11.32 8.70 16.32
CA LYS A 168 -12.76 8.60 16.07
C LYS A 168 -13.20 9.48 14.89
N LYS A 169 -12.64 10.69 14.78
CA LYS A 169 -12.96 11.63 13.71
C LYS A 169 -12.53 11.11 12.34
N LEU A 170 -11.33 10.55 12.21
CA LEU A 170 -10.86 9.95 10.96
C LEU A 170 -11.71 8.73 10.60
N LEU A 171 -11.96 7.85 11.57
CA LEU A 171 -12.75 6.63 11.36
C LEU A 171 -14.15 6.92 10.84
N GLU A 172 -14.85 7.88 11.46
CA GLU A 172 -16.18 8.32 11.00
C GLU A 172 -16.11 9.03 9.63
N SER A 173 -15.06 9.81 9.37
CA SER A 173 -14.87 10.48 8.07
C SER A 173 -14.71 9.48 6.92
N VAL A 174 -13.91 8.44 7.12
CA VAL A 174 -13.71 7.36 6.13
C VAL A 174 -15.04 6.64 5.88
N ALA A 175 -15.77 6.30 6.94
CA ALA A 175 -17.07 5.66 6.81
C ALA A 175 -18.06 6.50 5.97
N GLN A 176 -18.10 7.82 6.20
CA GLN A 176 -18.92 8.75 5.40
C GLN A 176 -18.49 8.80 3.93
N GLN A 177 -17.18 8.77 3.64
CA GLN A 177 -16.67 8.75 2.28
C GLN A 177 -17.05 7.45 1.56
N GLN A 178 -16.97 6.32 2.27
CA GLN A 178 -17.33 5.00 1.76
C GLN A 178 -18.83 4.94 1.43
N ILE A 179 -19.71 5.44 2.32
CA ILE A 179 -21.16 5.54 2.05
C ILE A 179 -21.45 6.40 0.82
N LYS A 180 -20.75 7.54 0.69
CA LYS A 180 -20.94 8.48 -0.43
C LYS A 180 -20.25 8.05 -1.72
N ASN A 181 -19.46 6.95 -1.68
CA ASN A 181 -18.59 6.51 -2.75
C ASN A 181 -17.74 7.65 -3.35
N LYS A 182 -17.18 8.51 -2.48
CA LYS A 182 -16.46 9.72 -2.90
C LYS A 182 -14.96 9.56 -2.67
N ARG A 183 -14.22 9.40 -3.78
CA ARG A 183 -12.76 9.45 -3.77
C ARG A 183 -12.26 10.83 -3.35
N SER A 184 -11.36 10.86 -2.37
CA SER A 184 -10.83 12.11 -1.79
C SER A 184 -9.34 12.33 -2.03
N ILE A 185 -8.66 11.37 -2.65
CA ILE A 185 -7.26 11.54 -3.05
C ILE A 185 -7.14 12.51 -4.23
N THR A 186 -6.05 13.28 -4.24
CA THR A 186 -5.69 14.17 -5.35
C THR A 186 -5.32 13.38 -6.60
N LYS A 187 -5.50 13.96 -7.79
CA LYS A 187 -5.10 13.34 -9.07
C LYS A 187 -3.61 13.02 -9.11
N GLU A 188 -2.79 13.82 -8.45
CA GLU A 188 -1.35 13.61 -8.33
C GLU A 188 -1.04 12.32 -7.57
N LEU A 189 -1.61 12.16 -6.38
CA LEU A 189 -1.44 10.96 -5.55
C LEU A 189 -1.96 9.71 -6.24
N ASP A 190 -3.07 9.81 -6.97
CA ASP A 190 -3.61 8.72 -7.80
C ASP A 190 -2.61 8.28 -8.89
N LYS A 191 -1.97 9.24 -9.57
CA LYS A 191 -0.92 8.92 -10.56
C LYS A 191 0.31 8.29 -9.90
N THR A 192 0.75 8.80 -8.76
CA THR A 192 1.91 8.24 -8.04
C THR A 192 1.64 6.81 -7.58
N GLN A 193 0.43 6.53 -7.08
CA GLN A 193 0.01 5.19 -6.69
C GLN A 193 0.02 4.21 -7.87
N GLN A 194 -0.38 4.65 -9.07
CA GLN A 194 -0.37 3.79 -10.27
C GLN A 194 1.04 3.37 -10.70
N LEU A 195 2.09 4.07 -10.24
CA LEU A 195 3.49 3.69 -10.49
C LEU A 195 4.02 2.66 -9.49
N ALA A 196 3.29 2.38 -8.40
CA ALA A 196 3.74 1.48 -7.35
C ALA A 196 3.77 0.02 -7.83
N ASP A 197 4.90 -0.66 -7.60
CA ASP A 197 4.99 -2.09 -7.87
C ASP A 197 4.19 -2.88 -6.83
N ILE A 198 3.08 -3.47 -7.25
CA ILE A 198 2.22 -4.32 -6.40
C ILE A 198 2.94 -5.60 -5.92
N HIS A 199 4.03 -5.98 -6.58
CA HIS A 199 4.83 -7.13 -6.20
C HIS A 199 5.92 -6.78 -5.18
N ALA A 200 6.25 -5.51 -4.99
CA ALA A 200 7.10 -5.07 -3.91
C ALA A 200 6.42 -5.39 -2.55
N PRO A 201 7.17 -5.89 -1.55
CA PRO A 201 6.60 -6.16 -0.23
C PRO A 201 5.88 -4.98 0.40
N LEU A 202 6.44 -3.77 0.24
CA LEU A 202 5.88 -2.52 0.71
C LEU A 202 5.99 -1.44 -0.37
N ASN A 203 5.02 -0.52 -0.41
CA ASN A 203 5.18 0.76 -1.10
C ASN A 203 5.05 1.89 -0.08
N LEU A 204 6.02 2.79 -0.07
CA LEU A 204 6.02 3.99 0.75
C LEU A 204 5.77 5.20 -0.15
N ILE A 205 4.75 6.00 0.17
CA ILE A 205 4.42 7.22 -0.57
C ILE A 205 4.47 8.39 0.41
N VAL A 206 5.45 9.28 0.25
CA VAL A 206 5.68 10.41 1.15
C VAL A 206 5.71 11.74 0.40
N PRO A 207 5.26 12.86 1.00
CA PRO A 207 5.34 14.16 0.37
C PRO A 207 6.79 14.51 0.07
N ALA A 208 7.03 14.94 -1.17
CA ALA A 208 8.36 15.25 -1.67
C ALA A 208 8.70 16.74 -1.49
N ASN A 209 8.09 17.44 -0.54
CA ASN A 209 8.21 18.89 -0.37
C ASN A 209 9.68 19.36 -0.21
N LYS A 210 10.55 18.53 0.37
CA LYS A 210 11.99 18.82 0.53
C LYS A 210 12.81 18.53 -0.74
N LEU A 211 12.24 17.82 -1.70
CA LEU A 211 12.85 17.50 -2.99
C LEU A 211 12.54 18.55 -4.06
N ASP A 212 11.62 19.49 -3.81
CA ASP A 212 11.30 20.56 -4.76
C ASP A 212 12.56 21.34 -5.14
N LEU A 213 12.78 21.44 -6.44
CA LEU A 213 13.85 22.23 -6.99
C LEU A 213 13.44 22.73 -8.36
N TYR A 214 13.44 24.05 -8.51
CA TYR A 214 13.33 24.72 -9.79
C TYR A 214 14.59 25.55 -10.01
N VAL A 215 15.28 25.31 -11.12
CA VAL A 215 16.47 26.07 -11.49
C VAL A 215 16.24 26.67 -12.87
N ASN A 216 16.42 27.98 -12.95
CA ASN A 216 16.33 28.75 -14.18
C ASN A 216 17.61 29.58 -14.31
N PHE A 217 18.45 29.24 -15.29
CA PHE A 217 19.69 29.96 -15.57
C PHE A 217 19.49 31.06 -16.64
N ASN A 218 18.50 30.91 -17.53
CA ASN A 218 18.04 31.85 -18.56
C ASN A 218 16.77 31.32 -19.27
N ASP A 219 16.22 32.05 -20.26
CA ASP A 219 14.99 31.68 -20.99
C ASP A 219 15.03 30.27 -21.66
N SER A 220 16.18 29.64 -21.81
CA SER A 220 16.34 28.34 -22.48
C SER A 220 16.90 27.20 -21.60
N LEU A 221 17.40 27.49 -20.39
CA LEU A 221 17.98 26.52 -19.46
C LEU A 221 17.14 26.44 -18.20
N GLN A 222 16.14 25.56 -18.25
CA GLN A 222 15.24 25.32 -17.13
C GLN A 222 15.22 23.84 -16.81
N TRP A 223 15.28 23.54 -15.52
CA TRP A 223 14.98 22.20 -15.05
C TRP A 223 14.28 22.20 -13.70
N ARG A 224 13.50 21.15 -13.48
CA ARG A 224 12.65 21.00 -12.30
C ARG A 224 12.63 19.56 -11.81
N ILE A 225 12.79 19.39 -10.50
CA ILE A 225 12.37 18.19 -9.77
C ILE A 225 11.05 18.55 -9.09
N HIS A 226 9.97 17.84 -9.42
CA HIS A 226 8.66 18.13 -8.86
C HIS A 226 8.56 17.73 -7.38
N ASP A 227 7.73 18.48 -6.65
CA ASP A 227 7.57 18.55 -5.19
C ASP A 227 6.48 17.65 -4.62
N LYS A 228 5.93 16.74 -5.42
CA LYS A 228 4.59 16.22 -5.15
C LYS A 228 4.60 15.04 -4.17
N TRP A 229 4.92 13.87 -4.67
CA TRP A 229 4.95 12.63 -3.89
C TRP A 229 6.12 11.78 -4.36
N LEU A 230 6.89 11.28 -3.41
CA LEU A 230 7.95 10.32 -3.62
C LEU A 230 7.38 8.93 -3.38
N LEU A 231 7.52 8.05 -4.37
CA LEU A 231 7.19 6.63 -4.25
C LEU A 231 8.48 5.84 -4.05
N ALA A 232 8.49 4.95 -3.07
CA ALA A 232 9.57 4.01 -2.82
C ALA A 232 9.01 2.60 -2.60
N ASP A 233 9.31 1.70 -3.52
CA ASP A 233 9.06 0.27 -3.44
C ASP A 233 10.14 -0.37 -2.58
N VAL A 234 9.76 -0.89 -1.40
CA VAL A 234 10.71 -1.44 -0.43
C VAL A 234 10.70 -2.96 -0.50
N PHE A 235 11.90 -3.51 -0.65
CA PHE A 235 12.13 -4.94 -0.77
C PHE A 235 13.40 -5.36 -0.02
N THR A 236 13.60 -6.66 0.11
CA THR A 236 14.76 -7.24 0.78
C THR A 236 15.63 -7.93 -0.25
N ASN A 237 16.93 -7.66 -0.25
CA ASN A 237 17.89 -8.30 -1.14
C ASN A 237 19.17 -8.64 -0.39
N GLU A 238 19.60 -9.91 -0.40
CA GLU A 238 20.85 -10.37 0.22
C GLU A 238 21.11 -9.87 1.67
N GLY A 239 20.08 -9.82 2.52
CA GLY A 239 20.21 -9.32 3.90
C GLY A 239 20.31 -7.79 4.01
N LYS A 240 19.90 -7.06 2.99
CA LYS A 240 19.74 -5.60 2.98
C LYS A 240 18.28 -5.24 2.74
N VAL A 241 17.83 -4.12 3.32
CA VAL A 241 16.60 -3.47 2.86
C VAL A 241 16.98 -2.51 1.77
N CYS A 242 16.36 -2.69 0.61
CA CYS A 242 16.51 -1.81 -0.53
C CYS A 242 15.18 -1.13 -0.82
N CYS A 243 15.27 0.06 -1.39
CA CYS A 243 14.16 0.79 -1.96
C CYS A 243 14.48 1.09 -3.41
N PHE A 244 13.47 0.97 -4.25
CA PHE A 244 13.48 1.43 -5.63
C PHE A 244 12.43 2.50 -5.77
N GLY A 245 12.74 3.59 -6.47
CA GLY A 245 11.76 4.63 -6.71
C GLY A 245 12.03 5.33 -8.01
N SER A 246 11.06 6.13 -8.42
CA SER A 246 11.15 6.92 -9.62
C SER A 246 10.58 8.31 -9.37
N GLN A 247 11.21 9.33 -9.96
CA GLN A 247 10.75 10.70 -9.88
C GLN A 247 10.67 11.32 -11.27
N PRO A 248 9.52 11.88 -11.67
CA PRO A 248 9.41 12.60 -12.92
C PRO A 248 10.25 13.87 -12.85
N TYR A 249 10.93 14.16 -13.95
CA TYR A 249 11.72 15.37 -14.07
C TYR A 249 11.33 16.19 -15.31
N PHE A 250 11.77 17.44 -15.32
CA PHE A 250 11.75 18.28 -16.51
C PHE A 250 13.13 18.89 -16.70
N ALA A 251 13.71 18.75 -17.89
CA ALA A 251 14.94 19.45 -18.27
C ALA A 251 14.83 19.93 -19.72
N SER A 252 15.32 21.13 -20.00
CA SER A 252 15.34 21.66 -21.38
C SER A 252 16.51 21.16 -22.22
N LEU A 253 17.54 20.54 -21.61
CA LEU A 253 18.71 19.97 -22.28
C LEU A 253 19.13 18.65 -21.66
N ASP A 254 19.52 17.71 -22.51
CA ASP A 254 19.94 16.38 -22.07
C ASP A 254 21.24 16.37 -21.25
N THR A 255 22.06 17.40 -21.38
CA THR A 255 23.32 17.54 -20.62
C THR A 255 23.11 17.76 -19.13
N LEU A 256 21.90 18.14 -18.70
CA LEU A 256 21.59 18.45 -17.30
C LEU A 256 21.21 17.19 -16.49
N TYR A 257 20.95 16.05 -17.13
CA TYR A 257 20.44 14.86 -16.45
C TYR A 257 21.36 14.31 -15.37
N ASN A 258 22.66 14.20 -15.64
CA ASN A 258 23.60 13.69 -14.64
C ASN A 258 23.65 14.59 -13.40
N GLN A 259 23.60 15.91 -13.59
CA GLN A 259 23.57 16.87 -12.49
C GLN A 259 22.25 16.81 -11.71
N MET A 260 21.14 16.55 -12.40
CA MET A 260 19.84 16.37 -11.77
C MET A 260 19.75 15.09 -10.96
N ALA A 261 20.23 13.97 -11.51
CA ALA A 261 20.30 12.69 -10.83
C ALA A 261 21.16 12.79 -9.57
N ASP A 262 22.36 13.38 -9.66
CA ASP A 262 23.23 13.64 -8.51
C ASP A 262 22.54 14.52 -7.45
N THR A 263 21.82 15.56 -7.88
CA THR A 263 21.10 16.46 -6.98
C THR A 263 19.94 15.75 -6.29
N LEU A 264 19.18 14.94 -7.03
CA LEU A 264 18.08 14.15 -6.49
C LEU A 264 18.60 13.16 -5.45
N SER A 265 19.64 12.39 -5.79
CA SER A 265 20.27 11.42 -4.88
C SER A 265 20.70 12.09 -3.58
N LYS A 266 21.46 13.20 -3.64
CA LYS A 266 21.88 13.94 -2.44
C LYS A 266 20.72 14.47 -1.62
N ARG A 267 19.64 14.92 -2.26
CA ARG A 267 18.44 15.40 -1.56
C ARG A 267 17.71 14.26 -0.87
N ILE A 268 17.58 13.10 -1.51
CA ILE A 268 16.99 11.89 -0.91
C ILE A 268 17.86 11.45 0.28
N GLU A 269 19.18 11.39 0.14
CA GLU A 269 20.11 11.06 1.24
C GLU A 269 20.04 12.10 2.38
N THR A 270 19.77 13.37 2.10
CA THR A 270 19.56 14.38 3.15
C THR A 270 18.28 14.10 3.95
N VAL A 271 17.24 13.57 3.30
CA VAL A 271 15.97 13.19 3.95
C VAL A 271 16.11 11.83 4.65
N PHE A 272 16.88 10.92 4.08
CA PHE A 272 17.10 9.55 4.56
C PHE A 272 18.60 9.24 4.66
N PRO A 273 19.30 9.76 5.68
CA PRO A 273 20.76 9.67 5.79
C PRO A 273 21.31 8.24 5.92
N GLN A 274 20.45 7.29 6.27
CA GLN A 274 20.76 5.86 6.34
C GLN A 274 20.79 5.16 4.98
N LEU A 275 20.27 5.79 3.92
CA LEU A 275 20.30 5.22 2.58
C LEU A 275 21.50 5.75 1.81
N HIS A 276 22.16 4.86 1.07
CA HIS A 276 23.05 5.27 0.00
C HIS A 276 22.34 5.10 -1.33
N ILE A 277 22.15 6.21 -2.06
CA ILE A 277 21.31 6.25 -3.26
C ILE A 277 22.17 6.14 -4.52
N THR A 278 21.91 5.10 -5.31
CA THR A 278 22.46 4.93 -6.65
C THR A 278 21.39 5.33 -7.67
N PRO A 279 21.59 6.42 -8.44
CA PRO A 279 20.66 6.80 -9.49
C PRO A 279 20.88 5.93 -10.75
N GLU A 280 19.78 5.57 -11.41
CA GLU A 280 19.76 4.95 -12.73
C GLU A 280 18.99 5.86 -13.69
N ILE A 281 19.59 6.16 -14.84
CA ILE A 281 19.06 7.16 -15.77
C ILE A 281 18.52 6.45 -17.00
N TYR A 282 17.23 6.66 -17.30
CA TYR A 282 16.57 6.23 -18.52
C TYR A 282 16.02 7.47 -19.25
N HIS A 283 16.52 7.72 -20.46
CA HIS A 283 16.23 8.95 -21.20
C HIS A 283 14.82 8.98 -21.82
N ASP A 284 14.22 7.82 -22.07
CA ASP A 284 13.01 7.73 -22.90
C ASP A 284 11.73 8.14 -22.15
N ASP A 285 11.72 8.08 -20.81
CA ASP A 285 10.49 8.21 -20.02
C ASP A 285 10.38 9.51 -19.20
N ASN A 286 11.36 10.43 -19.28
CA ASN A 286 11.44 11.61 -18.41
C ASN A 286 11.39 11.28 -16.89
N MET A 287 11.93 10.12 -16.52
CA MET A 287 11.99 9.62 -15.14
C MET A 287 13.44 9.42 -14.70
N VAL A 288 13.77 9.84 -13.48
CA VAL A 288 14.99 9.39 -12.80
C VAL A 288 14.60 8.25 -11.89
N TYR A 289 15.25 7.11 -12.07
CA TYR A 289 15.11 5.97 -11.18
C TYR A 289 16.23 6.00 -10.15
N TYR A 290 15.95 5.51 -8.96
CA TYR A 290 16.95 5.42 -7.92
C TYR A 290 16.77 4.16 -7.10
N THR A 291 17.89 3.56 -6.73
CA THR A 291 17.94 2.43 -5.82
C THR A 291 18.75 2.82 -4.60
N GLY A 292 18.16 2.65 -3.42
CA GLY A 292 18.84 2.89 -2.15
C GLY A 292 18.84 1.64 -1.30
N CYS A 293 20.00 1.18 -0.83
CA CYS A 293 20.06 0.05 0.11
C CYS A 293 20.68 0.46 1.44
N SER A 294 20.12 -0.05 2.52
CA SER A 294 20.68 -0.01 3.86
C SER A 294 20.96 -1.45 4.32
N PRO A 295 22.09 -1.72 5.00
CA PRO A 295 22.25 -2.96 5.73
C PRO A 295 21.12 -3.13 6.76
N MET A 296 20.72 -4.38 6.99
CA MET A 296 19.75 -4.81 8.01
C MET A 296 20.40 -5.14 9.34
#